data_AF-A0A1I8PXY0-F1
#
_entry.id   AF-A0A1I8PXY0-F1
#
_cell.length_a   1.000
_cell.length_b   1.000
_cell.length_c   1.000
_cell.angle_alpha   90.00
_cell.angle_beta   90.00
_cell.angle_gamma   90.00
#
_symmetry.space_group_name_H-M   'P 1'
#
loop_
_entity.id
_entity.type
_entity.pdbx_description
1 polymer ?
#
loop_
_entity_poly.entity_id
_entity_poly.type
_entity_poly.pdbx_seq_one_letter_code
_entity_poly.pdbx_strand_id
1 'polypeptide(L)'
;MNKKTITVVLAVLTALTILTPMLVTARPADDTEDIMADEEEEEHSGEYHGRLNATTIAQLQVCEANVELMEMCMRCAKLTKHNTVYPQCCGNFDKVREFCYNYVYYRQERGGTATEAPTSK
;
A
#
# COMPACT_ATOMS: atom_id res chain seq x y z
N MET A 1 38.63 24.21 11.69
CA MET A 1 37.15 24.28 11.58
C MET A 1 36.67 25.44 12.43
N ASN A 2 36.15 26.51 11.81
CA ASN A 2 35.98 27.78 12.49
C ASN A 2 34.64 27.84 13.22
N LYS A 3 34.64 28.29 14.48
CA LYS A 3 33.41 28.44 15.28
C LYS A 3 32.35 29.26 14.53
N LYS A 4 32.81 30.26 13.77
CA LYS A 4 31.99 31.10 12.86
C LYS A 4 31.31 30.29 11.75
N THR A 5 32.03 29.37 11.09
CA THR A 5 31.45 28.49 10.06
C THR A 5 30.40 27.54 10.64
N ILE A 6 30.61 27.03 11.87
CA ILE A 6 29.63 26.14 12.52
C ILE A 6 28.34 26.90 12.82
N THR A 7 28.43 28.10 13.38
CA THR A 7 27.25 28.93 13.67
C THR A 7 26.47 29.31 12.41
N VAL A 8 27.16 29.61 11.31
CA VAL A 8 26.52 29.93 10.03
C VAL A 8 25.78 28.72 9.45
N VAL A 9 26.39 27.53 9.48
CA VAL A 9 25.75 26.32 8.98
C VAL A 9 24.50 25.96 9.80
N LEU A 10 24.57 26.09 11.13
CA LEU A 10 23.43 25.80 12.00
C LEU A 10 22.25 26.75 11.73
N ALA A 11 22.53 28.04 11.57
CA ALA A 11 21.51 29.05 11.29
C ALA A 11 20.80 28.82 9.94
N VAL A 12 21.55 28.42 8.90
CA VAL A 12 21.00 28.11 7.58
C VAL A 12 20.10 26.87 7.64
N LEU A 13 20.53 25.81 8.32
CA LEU A 13 19.73 24.59 8.47
C LEU A 13 18.41 24.87 9.18
N THR A 14 18.41 25.67 10.26
CA THR A 14 17.19 26.05 10.96
C THR A 14 16.27 26.94 10.12
N ALA A 15 16.81 27.78 9.24
CA ALA A 15 16.00 28.61 8.35
C ALA A 15 15.30 27.78 7.27
N LEU A 16 15.97 26.75 6.74
CA LEU A 16 15.41 25.86 5.72
C LEU A 16 14.21 25.04 6.26
N THR A 17 14.24 24.61 7.52
CA THR A 17 13.12 23.85 8.12
C THR A 17 11.90 24.70 8.43
N ILE A 18 12.07 26.01 8.62
CA ILE A 18 10.95 26.94 8.88
C ILE A 18 10.20 27.28 7.57
N LEU A 19 10.87 27.20 6.42
CA LEU A 19 10.29 27.50 5.11
C LEU A 19 9.50 26.32 4.49
N THR A 20 9.59 25.11 5.04
CA THR A 20 8.97 23.91 4.46
C THR A 20 7.48 23.62 4.73
N PRO A 21 6.71 24.31 5.61
CA PRO A 21 5.36 23.83 5.92
C PRO A 21 4.26 24.19 4.89
N MET A 22 4.58 24.83 3.76
CA MET A 22 3.55 25.26 2.77
C MET A 22 3.25 24.25 1.65
N LEU A 23 3.81 23.05 1.69
CA LEU A 23 3.49 21.96 0.73
C LEU A 23 2.52 20.91 1.28
N VAL A 24 2.09 21.04 2.54
CA VAL A 24 1.00 20.23 3.08
C VAL A 24 -0.32 20.90 2.74
N THR A 25 -0.87 20.55 1.57
CA THR A 25 -2.25 20.89 1.21
C THR A 25 -3.20 20.11 2.11
N ALA A 26 -3.69 20.76 3.17
CA ALA A 26 -4.88 20.32 3.89
C ALA A 26 -6.08 20.52 2.95
N ARG A 27 -6.67 19.43 2.44
CA ARG A 27 -7.91 19.50 1.65
C ARG A 27 -9.08 19.90 2.56
N PRO A 28 -9.98 20.79 2.09
CA PRO A 28 -11.18 21.15 2.84
C PRO A 28 -12.18 19.99 2.83
N ALA A 29 -12.83 19.79 3.98
CA ALA A 29 -14.08 19.04 4.09
C ALA A 29 -15.18 19.88 3.44
N ASP A 30 -15.88 19.31 2.47
CA ASP A 30 -17.13 19.87 1.94
C ASP A 30 -18.20 18.78 2.04
N ASP A 31 -19.23 19.12 2.80
CA ASP A 31 -20.30 18.26 3.26
C ASP A 31 -21.41 18.24 2.21
N THR A 32 -21.77 17.08 1.65
CA THR A 32 -23.16 16.87 1.21
C THR A 32 -23.53 15.38 1.20
N GLU A 33 -24.60 15.11 1.95
CA GLU A 33 -25.26 13.85 2.22
C GLU A 33 -25.97 13.29 0.98
N ASP A 34 -25.95 11.95 0.81
CA ASP A 34 -27.16 11.11 0.71
C ASP A 34 -26.80 9.65 0.38
N ILE A 35 -27.37 8.72 1.16
CA ILE A 35 -27.75 7.31 0.87
C ILE A 35 -27.43 6.35 2.04
N MET A 36 -28.45 6.17 2.89
CA MET A 36 -29.03 4.95 3.48
C MET A 36 -28.15 3.80 4.01
N ALA A 37 -28.20 3.63 5.33
CA ALA A 37 -28.31 2.40 6.14
C ALA A 37 -27.46 1.16 5.76
N ASP A 38 -26.37 0.89 6.48
CA ASP A 38 -26.35 -0.03 7.63
C ASP A 38 -24.95 -0.10 8.29
N GLU A 39 -24.97 -0.06 9.61
CA GLU A 39 -24.03 -0.60 10.61
C GLU A 39 -22.50 -0.34 10.46
N GLU A 40 -22.07 0.63 11.28
CA GLU A 40 -20.83 0.78 12.08
C GLU A 40 -19.48 0.39 11.44
N GLU A 41 -18.78 1.43 10.99
CA GLU A 41 -17.40 1.44 10.51
C GLU A 41 -16.42 1.62 11.70
N GLU A 42 -15.57 0.62 11.98
CA GLU A 42 -14.23 0.92 12.50
C GLU A 42 -13.29 1.12 11.31
N GLU A 43 -12.89 2.37 11.16
CA GLU A 43 -11.97 2.90 10.16
C GLU A 43 -10.55 2.35 10.38
N HIS A 44 -10.22 1.22 9.74
CA HIS A 44 -8.83 0.81 9.55
C HIS A 44 -8.46 0.96 8.07
N SER A 45 -8.12 2.19 7.70
CA SER A 45 -7.73 2.58 6.34
C SER A 45 -6.34 2.05 5.99
N GLY A 46 -6.30 0.90 5.31
CA GLY A 46 -5.23 0.56 4.38
C GLY A 46 -5.60 1.01 2.96
N GLU A 47 -4.60 1.25 2.12
CA GLU A 47 -4.59 1.68 0.69
C GLU A 47 -5.64 1.04 -0.26
N TYR A 48 -6.49 0.13 0.20
CA TYR A 48 -7.60 -0.43 -0.56
C TYR A 48 -8.80 0.52 -0.55
N HIS A 49 -9.08 1.14 -1.69
CA HIS A 49 -10.28 1.95 -1.91
C HIS A 49 -11.57 1.10 -1.82
N GLY A 50 -12.13 0.98 -0.62
CA GLY A 50 -13.44 0.39 -0.35
C GLY A 50 -13.57 -0.10 1.09
N ARG A 51 -14.81 -0.21 1.60
CA ARG A 51 -15.11 -0.90 2.87
C ARG A 51 -14.57 -2.34 2.76
N LEU A 52 -13.47 -2.60 3.45
CA LEU A 52 -12.88 -3.93 3.54
C LEU A 52 -13.71 -4.79 4.49
N ASN A 53 -14.01 -6.03 4.12
CA ASN A 53 -14.64 -6.96 5.04
C ASN A 53 -13.62 -7.43 6.12
N ALA A 54 -14.11 -7.87 7.27
CA ALA A 54 -13.28 -8.32 8.39
C ALA A 54 -12.27 -9.42 7.99
N THR A 55 -12.66 -10.31 7.07
CA THR A 55 -11.79 -11.34 6.53
C THR A 55 -10.60 -10.74 5.77
N THR A 56 -10.83 -9.73 4.92
CA THR A 56 -9.77 -9.07 4.17
C THR A 56 -8.84 -8.29 5.10
N ILE A 57 -9.36 -7.64 6.14
CA ILE A 57 -8.53 -6.97 7.16
C ILE A 57 -7.61 -7.98 7.83
N ALA A 58 -8.14 -9.11 8.31
CA ALA A 58 -7.34 -10.16 8.92
C ALA A 58 -6.27 -10.73 7.96
N GLN A 59 -6.60 -10.84 6.67
CA GLN A 59 -5.62 -11.25 5.65
C GLN A 59 -4.51 -10.22 5.49
N LEU A 60 -4.83 -8.92 5.45
CA LEU A 60 -3.84 -7.85 5.31
C LEU A 60 -2.89 -7.76 6.51
N GLN A 61 -3.39 -7.98 7.73
CA GLN A 61 -2.55 -8.03 8.94
C GLN A 61 -1.44 -9.08 8.84
N VAL A 62 -1.67 -10.20 8.15
CA VAL A 62 -0.64 -11.23 7.91
C VAL A 62 0.50 -10.68 7.03
N CYS A 63 0.17 -9.88 6.02
CA CYS A 63 1.17 -9.21 5.19
C CYS A 63 1.89 -8.10 5.98
N GLU A 64 1.16 -7.29 6.75
CA GLU A 64 1.78 -6.22 7.56
C GLU A 64 2.78 -6.78 8.59
N ALA A 65 2.50 -7.96 9.15
CA ALA A 65 3.42 -8.64 10.06
C ALA A 65 4.67 -9.23 9.38
N ASN A 66 4.68 -9.36 8.05
CA ASN A 66 5.79 -9.97 7.30
C ASN A 66 6.13 -9.15 6.05
N VAL A 67 7.17 -8.31 6.17
CA VAL A 67 7.63 -7.41 5.10
C VAL A 67 8.00 -8.15 3.81
N GLU A 68 8.65 -9.31 3.90
CA GLU A 68 9.02 -10.09 2.71
C GLU A 68 7.77 -10.60 1.96
N LEU A 69 6.78 -11.07 2.71
CA LEU A 69 5.49 -11.49 2.15
C LEU A 69 4.74 -10.30 1.54
N MET A 70 4.70 -9.17 2.24
CA MET A 70 4.08 -7.93 1.77
C MET A 70 4.67 -7.49 0.43
N GLU A 71 5.99 -7.40 0.33
CA GLU A 71 6.67 -6.97 -0.90
C GLU A 71 6.41 -7.92 -2.07
N MET A 72 6.43 -9.24 -1.83
CA MET A 72 6.12 -10.24 -2.85
C MET A 72 4.67 -10.10 -3.34
N CYS A 73 3.71 -9.99 -2.41
CA CYS A 73 2.29 -9.86 -2.75
C CYS A 73 2.00 -8.53 -3.49
N MET A 74 2.61 -7.42 -3.08
CA MET A 74 2.49 -6.12 -3.76
C MET A 74 3.02 -6.20 -5.19
N ARG A 75 4.20 -6.78 -5.39
CA ARG A 75 4.79 -6.95 -6.72
C ARG A 75 3.93 -7.85 -7.61
N CYS A 76 3.41 -8.93 -7.04
CA CYS A 76 2.50 -9.84 -7.76
C CYS A 76 1.24 -9.12 -8.26
N ALA A 77 0.56 -8.37 -7.38
CA ALA A 77 -0.64 -7.61 -7.74
C ALA A 77 -0.36 -6.58 -8.84
N LYS A 78 0.79 -5.89 -8.79
CA LYS A 78 1.22 -4.95 -9.83
C LYS A 78 1.43 -5.63 -11.19
N LEU A 79 2.00 -6.84 -11.19
CA LEU A 79 2.31 -7.59 -12.42
C LEU A 79 1.07 -8.26 -13.03
N THR A 80 0.08 -8.66 -12.21
CA THR A 80 -1.18 -9.24 -12.68
C THR A 80 -2.20 -8.17 -13.07
N LYS A 81 -2.01 -6.93 -12.58
CA LYS A 81 -2.95 -5.80 -12.75
C LYS A 81 -4.33 -6.10 -12.17
N HIS A 82 -4.40 -6.96 -11.15
CA HIS A 82 -5.65 -7.35 -10.53
C HIS A 82 -5.67 -7.00 -9.04
N ASN A 83 -6.62 -6.15 -8.66
CA ASN A 83 -6.75 -5.62 -7.30
C ASN A 83 -7.32 -6.65 -6.31
N THR A 84 -7.51 -7.93 -6.64
CA THR A 84 -7.85 -8.94 -5.62
C THR A 84 -6.65 -9.79 -5.23
N VAL A 85 -5.58 -9.75 -6.02
CA VAL A 85 -4.43 -10.64 -5.87
C VAL A 85 -3.67 -10.34 -4.59
N TYR A 86 -3.59 -9.08 -4.18
CA TYR A 86 -2.90 -8.69 -2.95
C TYR A 86 -3.53 -9.32 -1.70
N PRO A 87 -4.82 -9.09 -1.37
CA PRO A 87 -5.44 -9.71 -0.19
C PRO A 87 -5.52 -11.24 -0.28
N GLN A 88 -5.76 -11.80 -1.47
CA GLN A 88 -5.74 -13.25 -1.66
C GLN A 88 -4.33 -13.85 -1.42
N CYS A 89 -3.27 -13.15 -1.83
CA CYS A 89 -1.89 -13.55 -1.59
C CYS A 89 -1.54 -13.50 -0.09
N CYS A 90 -1.95 -12.44 0.60
CA CYS A 90 -1.74 -12.28 2.04
C CYS A 90 -2.43 -13.41 2.82
N GLY A 91 -3.69 -13.69 2.49
CA GLY A 91 -4.47 -14.79 3.07
C GLY A 91 -4.13 -16.20 2.58
N ASN A 92 -3.27 -16.33 1.55
CA ASN A 92 -3.04 -17.57 0.81
C ASN A 92 -4.34 -18.27 0.33
N PHE A 93 -5.33 -17.48 -0.05
CA PHE A 93 -6.55 -17.99 -0.64
C PHE A 93 -6.21 -18.68 -1.98
N ASP A 94 -6.80 -19.84 -2.27
CA ASP A 94 -6.58 -20.60 -3.51
C ASP A 94 -5.10 -20.79 -3.91
N LYS A 95 -4.19 -20.90 -2.93
CA LYS A 95 -2.73 -21.01 -3.17
C LYS A 95 -2.15 -19.84 -3.97
N VAL A 96 -2.81 -18.67 -3.94
CA VAL A 96 -2.35 -17.46 -4.62
C VAL A 96 -0.96 -17.05 -4.16
N ARG A 97 -0.55 -17.37 -2.93
CA ARG A 97 0.82 -17.10 -2.46
C ARG A 97 1.88 -17.86 -3.27
N GLU A 98 1.64 -19.14 -3.54
CA GLU A 98 2.54 -19.97 -4.35
C GLU A 98 2.55 -19.50 -5.80
N PHE A 99 1.38 -19.18 -6.36
CA PHE A 99 1.29 -18.54 -7.66
C PHE A 99 2.12 -17.25 -7.72
N CYS A 100 1.98 -16.37 -6.73
CA CYS A 100 2.70 -15.11 -6.67
C CYS A 100 4.21 -15.30 -6.52
N TYR A 101 4.65 -16.26 -5.71
CA TYR A 101 6.06 -16.63 -5.62
C TYR A 101 6.59 -17.02 -7.00
N ASN A 102 5.93 -17.96 -7.66
CA ASN A 102 6.35 -18.44 -8.98
C ASN A 102 6.30 -17.31 -10.03
N TYR A 103 5.27 -16.48 -9.98
CA TYR A 103 5.04 -15.41 -10.94
C TYR A 103 6.03 -14.25 -10.76
N VAL A 104 6.39 -13.91 -9.52
CA VAL A 104 7.38 -12.85 -9.24
C VAL A 104 8.80 -13.32 -9.56
N TYR A 105 9.15 -14.56 -9.20
CA TYR A 105 10.52 -15.05 -9.32
C TYR A 105 10.84 -15.71 -10.68
N TYR A 106 9.85 -16.26 -11.41
CA TYR A 106 10.10 -16.92 -12.71
C TYR A 106 9.70 -16.09 -13.94
N ARG A 107 8.95 -14.97 -13.82
CA ARG A 107 8.59 -14.15 -14.99
C ARG A 107 9.73 -13.33 -15.60
N GLN A 108 10.85 -13.16 -14.92
CA GLN A 108 11.89 -12.24 -15.38
C GLN A 108 12.54 -12.67 -16.71
N GLU A 109 12.37 -13.91 -17.16
CA GLU A 109 13.08 -14.42 -18.33
C GLU A 109 12.28 -14.43 -19.65
N ARG A 110 10.96 -14.24 -19.63
CA ARG A 110 10.18 -14.21 -20.87
C ARG A 110 9.11 -13.16 -20.76
N GLY A 111 9.10 -12.20 -21.69
CA GLY A 111 8.00 -11.27 -21.94
C GLY A 111 6.72 -11.97 -22.41
N GLY A 112 6.24 -12.93 -21.62
CA GLY A 112 5.10 -13.78 -21.87
C GLY A 112 3.83 -13.14 -21.29
N THR A 113 2.85 -12.99 -22.17
CA THR A 113 1.48 -12.58 -21.88
C THR A 113 0.93 -13.25 -20.64
N ALA A 114 0.24 -12.47 -19.79
CA ALA A 114 -0.62 -12.91 -18.68
C ALA A 114 -1.29 -14.25 -18.98
N THR A 115 -0.72 -15.35 -18.49
CA THR A 115 -1.50 -16.55 -18.21
C THR A 115 -2.44 -16.16 -17.07
N GLU A 116 -3.71 -16.38 -17.33
CA GLU A 116 -4.88 -15.87 -16.62
C GLU A 116 -4.71 -15.84 -15.10
N ALA A 117 -5.11 -14.72 -14.50
CA ALA A 117 -5.25 -14.62 -13.05
C ALA A 117 -6.20 -15.73 -12.56
N PRO A 118 -6.02 -16.28 -11.34
CA PRO A 118 -6.90 -17.30 -10.81
C PRO A 118 -8.33 -16.77 -10.77
N THR A 119 -9.16 -17.27 -11.68
CA THR A 119 -10.59 -16.96 -11.74
C THR A 119 -11.29 -17.67 -10.59
N SER A 120 -11.81 -16.88 -9.65
CA SER A 120 -12.75 -17.35 -8.64
C SER A 120 -14.01 -17.85 -9.36
N LYS A 121 -14.38 -19.10 -9.13
CA LYS A 121 -15.72 -19.61 -9.45
C LYS A 121 -16.71 -19.24 -8.37
#